data_AF-A0A8T4H816-F1
#
_entry.id   AF-A0A8T4H816-F1
#
_cell.length_a   1.000
_cell.length_b   1.000
_cell.length_c   1.000
_cell.angle_alpha   90.00
_cell.angle_beta   90.00
_cell.angle_gamma   90.00
#
_symmetry.space_group_name_H-M   'P 1'
#
loop_
_entity.id
_entity.type
_entity.pdbx_description
1 polymer ?
#
loop_
_entity_poly.entity_id
_entity_poly.type
_entity_poly.pdbx_seq_one_letter_code
_entity_poly.pdbx_strand_id
1 'polypeptide(L)'
;MSGLTTMLLNKVKDRVDAECESGSISGSERILSVIAGGFILGSGIRNVIHSPLNAVTKLTLGGALVFRGIRGNCPIKKIIDSKIPEPDKIEIVEHRYFVK
;
A
#
# COMPACT_ATOMS: atom_id res chain seq x y z
N MET A 1 -26.10 -0.64 4.31
CA MET A 1 -25.52 -1.44 3.19
C MET A 1 -23.99 -1.44 3.24
N SER A 2 -23.39 -1.49 4.44
CA SER A 2 -22.03 -0.96 4.66
C SER A 2 -21.02 -1.98 5.18
N GLY A 3 -21.46 -3.20 5.53
CA GLY A 3 -20.59 -4.21 6.15
C GLY A 3 -19.70 -4.97 5.16
N LEU A 4 -20.16 -5.16 3.93
CA LEU A 4 -19.39 -5.90 2.92
C LEU A 4 -18.26 -5.06 2.33
N THR A 5 -18.51 -3.77 2.09
CA THR A 5 -17.53 -2.84 1.55
C THR A 5 -16.36 -2.62 2.51
N THR A 6 -16.63 -2.53 3.81
CA THR A 6 -15.58 -2.40 4.85
C THR A 6 -14.77 -3.69 4.97
N MET A 7 -15.40 -4.87 4.88
CA MET A 7 -14.69 -6.15 4.90
C MET A 7 -13.74 -6.30 3.70
N LEU A 8 -14.18 -5.91 2.50
CA LEU A 8 -13.35 -5.91 1.30
C LEU A 8 -12.20 -4.91 1.40
N LEU A 9 -12.49 -3.68 1.86
CA LEU A 9 -11.46 -2.65 2.09
C LEU A 9 -10.41 -3.11 3.09
N ASN A 10 -10.83 -3.71 4.20
CA ASN A 10 -9.92 -4.22 5.23
C ASN A 10 -9.06 -5.36 4.69
N LYS A 11 -9.62 -6.28 3.89
CA LYS A 11 -8.86 -7.39 3.30
C LYS A 11 -7.81 -6.93 2.30
N VAL A 12 -8.13 -5.93 1.48
CA VAL A 12 -7.16 -5.32 0.54
C VAL A 12 -6.07 -4.60 1.32
N LYS A 13 -6.46 -3.85 2.37
CA LYS A 13 -5.52 -3.15 3.25
C LYS A 13 -4.54 -4.10 3.94
N ASP A 14 -5.04 -5.20 4.50
CA ASP A 14 -4.25 -6.21 5.21
C ASP A 14 -3.19 -6.86 4.30
N ARG A 15 -3.56 -7.18 3.05
CA ARG A 15 -2.61 -7.69 2.04
C ARG A 15 -1.53 -6.68 1.71
N VAL A 16 -1.91 -5.41 1.53
CA VAL A 16 -0.97 -4.33 1.24
C VAL A 16 -0.03 -4.07 2.44
N ASP A 17 -0.52 -4.19 3.68
CA ASP A 17 0.29 -3.99 4.90
C ASP A 17 1.25 -5.16 5.15
N ALA A 18 0.81 -6.41 4.95
CA ALA A 18 1.65 -7.61 5.08
C ALA A 18 2.85 -7.60 4.09
N GLU A 19 2.62 -7.12 2.87
CA GLU A 19 3.67 -6.94 1.86
C GLU A 19 4.61 -5.75 2.15
N CYS A 20 4.16 -4.78 2.95
CA CYS A 20 4.98 -3.65 3.38
C CYS A 20 5.81 -3.96 4.65
N GLU A 21 5.48 -5.00 5.41
CA GLU A 21 6.16 -5.36 6.66
C GLU A 21 7.43 -6.19 6.45
N SER A 22 7.52 -6.95 5.35
CA SER A 22 8.67 -7.81 5.01
C SER A 22 9.96 -7.06 4.64
N GLY A 23 10.04 -5.75 4.89
CA GLY A 23 11.28 -4.96 4.81
C GLY A 23 11.69 -4.53 3.40
N SER A 24 11.04 -5.03 2.35
CA SER A 24 11.23 -4.62 0.96
C SER A 24 10.05 -5.10 0.13
N ILE A 25 9.38 -4.20 -0.61
CA ILE A 25 8.50 -4.63 -1.72
C ILE A 25 9.36 -5.49 -2.64
N SER A 26 9.05 -6.77 -2.78
CA SER A 26 9.81 -7.68 -3.60
C SER A 26 9.81 -7.15 -5.05
N GLY A 27 10.90 -7.32 -5.81
CA GLY A 27 11.05 -6.68 -7.13
C GLY A 27 9.83 -6.87 -8.04
N SER A 28 9.18 -8.04 -7.94
CA SER A 28 7.96 -8.42 -8.63
C SER A 28 6.75 -7.51 -8.34
N GLU A 29 6.58 -7.06 -7.10
CA GLU A 29 5.46 -6.20 -6.68
C GLU A 29 5.69 -4.74 -7.08
N ARG A 30 6.95 -4.27 -7.10
CA ARG A 30 7.31 -2.96 -7.66
C ARG A 30 6.95 -2.91 -9.15
N ILE A 31 7.33 -3.96 -9.88
CA ILE A 31 7.05 -4.10 -11.30
C ILE A 31 5.54 -4.15 -11.52
N LEU A 32 4.79 -4.94 -10.74
CA LEU A 32 3.34 -5.03 -10.85
C LEU A 32 2.67 -3.67 -10.60
N SER A 33 3.09 -2.92 -9.57
CA SER A 33 2.56 -1.59 -9.25
C SER A 33 2.88 -0.56 -10.34
N VAL A 34 4.09 -0.60 -10.91
CA VAL A 34 4.48 0.30 -12.00
C VAL A 34 3.72 -0.02 -13.28
N ILE A 35 3.54 -1.30 -13.62
CA ILE A 35 2.79 -1.71 -14.82
C ILE A 35 1.32 -1.32 -14.67
N ALA A 36 0.68 -1.69 -13.54
CA ALA A 36 -0.71 -1.37 -13.29
C ALA A 36 -0.95 0.14 -13.23
N GLY A 37 -0.09 0.87 -12.49
CA GLY A 37 -0.14 2.32 -12.40
C GLY A 37 0.08 3.01 -13.75
N GLY A 38 1.05 2.53 -14.54
CA GLY A 38 1.35 3.04 -15.88
C GLY A 38 0.20 2.82 -16.86
N PHE A 39 -0.45 1.66 -16.80
CA PHE A 39 -1.64 1.37 -17.59
C PHE A 39 -2.80 2.33 -17.25
N ILE A 40 -3.07 2.53 -15.95
CA ILE A 40 -4.13 3.44 -15.48
C ILE A 40 -3.82 4.89 -15.87
N LEU A 41 -2.57 5.34 -15.69
CA LEU A 41 -2.09 6.66 -16.14
C LEU A 41 -2.29 6.84 -17.64
N GLY A 42 -1.83 5.90 -18.46
CA GLY A 42 -1.96 5.95 -19.92
C GLY A 42 -3.42 6.00 -20.37
N SER A 43 -4.30 5.22 -19.73
CA SER A 43 -5.75 5.26 -19.97
C SER A 43 -6.37 6.60 -19.56
N GLY A 44 -5.85 7.22 -18.49
CA GLY A 44 -6.23 8.56 -18.05
C GLY A 44 -5.87 9.62 -19.08
N ILE A 45 -4.61 9.67 -19.51
CA ILE A 45 -4.11 10.62 -20.52
C ILE A 45 -4.94 10.53 -21.81
N ARG A 46 -5.21 9.32 -22.30
CA ARG A 46 -5.98 9.11 -23.54
C ARG A 46 -7.44 9.57 -23.43
N ASN A 47 -8.03 9.55 -22.24
CA ASN A 47 -9.43 9.94 -22.00
C ASN A 47 -9.61 11.33 -21.39
N VAL A 48 -8.55 12.13 -21.22
CA VAL A 48 -8.61 13.51 -20.70
C VAL A 48 -9.62 14.37 -21.46
N ILE A 49 -9.69 14.20 -22.78
CA ILE A 49 -10.51 15.05 -23.66
C ILE A 49 -11.99 14.65 -23.60
N HIS A 50 -12.29 13.36 -23.43
CA HIS A 50 -13.66 12.84 -23.43
C HIS A 50 -14.34 12.87 -22.05
N SER A 51 -13.58 12.73 -20.98
CA SER A 51 -14.13 12.66 -19.62
C SER A 51 -13.11 13.20 -18.61
N PRO A 52 -12.99 14.53 -18.48
CA PRO A 52 -11.93 15.16 -17.68
C PRO A 52 -11.98 14.75 -16.20
N LEU A 53 -13.18 14.63 -15.61
CA LEU A 53 -13.34 14.19 -14.21
C LEU A 53 -12.83 12.76 -13.97
N ASN A 54 -13.12 11.84 -14.90
CA ASN A 54 -12.63 10.46 -14.82
C ASN A 54 -11.14 10.36 -15.16
N ALA A 55 -10.64 11.27 -15.98
CA ALA A 55 -9.22 11.33 -16.30
C ALA A 55 -8.40 11.81 -15.10
N VAL A 56 -8.86 12.83 -14.37
CA VAL A 56 -8.18 13.30 -13.15
C VAL A 56 -8.05 12.17 -12.13
N THR A 57 -9.14 11.44 -11.84
CA THR A 57 -9.08 10.32 -10.88
C THR A 57 -8.12 9.22 -11.33
N LYS A 58 -8.11 8.86 -12.62
CA LYS A 58 -7.15 7.89 -13.18
C LYS A 58 -5.71 8.39 -13.12
N LEU A 59 -5.47 9.66 -13.46
CA LEU A 59 -4.15 10.26 -13.41
C LEU A 59 -3.61 10.30 -11.99
N THR A 60 -4.44 10.69 -11.01
CA THR A 60 -4.04 10.72 -9.60
C THR A 60 -3.78 9.30 -9.08
N LEU A 61 -4.67 8.36 -9.34
CA LEU A 61 -4.54 6.97 -8.86
C LEU A 61 -3.34 6.27 -9.49
N GLY A 62 -3.21 6.34 -10.82
CA GLY A 62 -2.11 5.73 -11.54
C GLY A 62 -0.77 6.41 -11.20
N GLY A 63 -0.75 7.73 -11.05
CA GLY A 63 0.39 8.51 -10.59
C GLY A 63 0.89 8.06 -9.21
N ALA A 64 -0.03 7.89 -8.27
CA ALA A 64 0.30 7.39 -6.93
C ALA A 64 0.87 5.96 -6.97
N LEU A 65 0.31 5.08 -7.78
CA LEU A 65 0.77 3.68 -7.93
C LEU A 65 2.16 3.58 -8.55
N VAL A 66 2.44 4.36 -9.60
CA VAL A 66 3.78 4.41 -10.21
C VAL A 66 4.79 5.03 -9.25
N PHE A 67 4.44 6.14 -8.60
CA PHE A 67 5.32 6.81 -7.65
C PHE A 67 5.67 5.90 -6.46
N ARG A 68 4.70 5.14 -5.93
CA ARG A 68 4.93 4.12 -4.89
C ARG A 68 5.87 3.02 -5.39
N GLY A 69 5.63 2.50 -6.59
CA GLY A 69 6.46 1.44 -7.19
C GLY A 69 7.91 1.86 -7.40
N ILE A 70 8.13 3.10 -7.88
CA ILE A 70 9.47 3.67 -8.13
C ILE A 70 10.18 4.00 -6.81
N ARG A 71 9.51 4.67 -5.86
CA ARG A 71 10.09 5.00 -4.55
C ARG A 71 10.44 3.75 -3.74
N GLY A 72 9.69 2.66 -3.93
CA GLY A 72 9.89 1.42 -3.19
C GLY A 72 9.66 1.56 -1.68
N ASN A 73 9.01 2.63 -1.24
CA ASN A 73 8.67 2.92 0.15
C ASN A 73 7.14 2.86 0.30
N CYS A 74 6.63 2.29 1.39
CA CYS A 74 5.20 2.22 1.66
C CYS A 74 4.73 3.44 2.48
N PRO A 75 4.22 4.52 1.86
CA PRO A 75 3.72 5.68 2.60
C PRO A 75 2.48 5.37 3.42
N ILE A 76 1.74 4.32 3.05
CA ILE A 76 0.51 3.92 3.73
C ILE A 76 0.81 3.53 5.18
N LYS A 77 1.92 2.82 5.42
CA LYS A 77 2.37 2.43 6.76
C LYS A 77 2.53 3.66 7.67
N LYS A 78 3.15 4.75 7.21
CA LYS A 78 3.29 6.00 7.98
C LYS A 78 1.97 6.71 8.31
N ILE A 79 0.99 6.64 7.40
CA ILE A 79 -0.33 7.27 7.59
C ILE A 79 -1.24 6.43 8.50
N ILE A 80 -1.03 5.12 8.52
CA ILE A 80 -1.76 4.18 9.38
C ILE A 80 -1.15 4.15 10.78
N ASP A 81 0.18 4.13 10.88
CA ASP A 81 0.94 4.17 12.14
C ASP A 81 0.65 5.44 12.95
N SER A 82 0.37 6.56 12.28
CA SER A 82 -0.08 7.80 12.93
C SER A 82 -1.56 7.78 13.36
N LYS A 83 -2.33 6.74 13.03
CA LYS A 83 -3.76 6.58 13.38
C LYS A 83 -4.07 5.35 14.22
N ILE A 84 -3.13 4.42 14.39
CA ILE A 84 -3.30 3.19 15.15
C ILE A 84 -2.16 3.14 16.18
N PRO A 85 -2.41 3.30 17.49
CA PRO A 85 -1.40 2.94 18.48
C PRO A 85 -1.05 1.47 18.26
N GLU A 86 0.21 1.20 17.92
CA GLU A 86 0.78 -0.14 17.72
C GLU A 86 0.34 -1.07 18.86
N PRO A 87 -0.23 -2.27 18.60
CA PRO A 87 -0.25 -3.33 19.59
C PRO A 87 1.18 -3.85 19.75
N ASP A 88 1.77 -3.51 20.89
CA ASP A 88 2.85 -4.20 21.61
C ASP A 88 3.98 -4.78 20.76
N LYS A 89 5.05 -3.99 20.61
CA LYS A 89 6.41 -4.54 20.49
C LYS A 89 6.70 -5.31 21.77
N ILE A 90 6.43 -6.60 21.77
CA ILE A 90 6.89 -7.52 22.80
C ILE A 90 8.40 -7.67 22.62
N GLU A 91 9.18 -6.80 23.26
CA GLU A 91 10.60 -7.04 23.47
C GLU A 91 10.73 -8.24 24.41
N ILE A 92 11.06 -9.40 23.84
CA ILE A 92 11.31 -10.61 24.61
C ILE A 92 12.63 -10.39 25.37
N VAL A 93 12.51 -10.05 26.67
CA VAL A 93 13.65 -10.04 27.59
C VAL A 93 13.95 -11.50 27.97
N GLU A 94 14.98 -12.08 27.35
CA GLU A 94 15.48 -13.41 27.71
C GLU A 94 16.13 -13.34 29.11
N HIS A 95 15.40 -13.73 30.15
CA HIS A 95 15.98 -14.02 31.45
C HIS A 95 16.75 -15.35 31.37
N ARG A 96 18.06 -15.28 31.15
CA ARG A 96 18.94 -16.44 31.29
C ARG A 96 18.99 -16.89 32.74
N TYR A 97 18.35 -18.02 33.04
CA TYR A 97 18.55 -18.74 34.29
C TYR A 97 19.86 -19.52 34.20
N PHE A 98 20.92 -18.99 34.82
CA PHE A 98 22.11 -19.76 35.13
C PHE A 98 21.79 -20.71 36.27
N VAL A 99 21.69 -22.01 35.98
CA VAL A 99 21.66 -23.06 37.02
C VAL A 99 23.11 -23.50 37.24
N LYS A 100 23.55 -23.43 38.50
CA LYS A 100 24.89 -23.78 38.96
C LYS A 100 25.06 -25.29 39.13
#